data_AF-A0A6F9X080-F1
#
_entry.id   AF-A0A6F9X080-F1
#
_cell.length_a   1.000
_cell.length_b   1.000
_cell.length_c   1.000
_cell.angle_alpha   90.00
_cell.angle_beta   90.00
_cell.angle_gamma   90.00
#
_symmetry.space_group_name_H-M   'P 1'
#
loop_
_entity.id
_entity.type
_entity.pdbx_description
1 polymer ?
#
loop_
_entity_poly.entity_id
_entity_poly.type
_entity_poly.pdbx_seq_one_letter_code
_entity_poly.pdbx_strand_id
1 'polypeptide(L)'
;MAYKYRNKIGALTAILRKLNYNERVTAATLARELNVAERSVYRYLENLQAAGYPIYFDHDAKSYRFAENFKLSKSPVDNDLAQMLDLNRQVVNSATVAIAVYRSSGECILINEAMGRLMGTSDRTVHGHNFRKLDHWREYGLLDMAEEVLQSSEERSGDFKMIGPTGRDVWFQCTMMSVIHGGDRYLVMLAQDIAPRMKKELQVARFFAAINRSPHLIMITDPQGIIRYVSEKIAELTGYNVEEVIGRNPRMFKTEKTKPEVHVNLWNTISGGCEWNGELCNRRKDGSTYWEHIRISPIFDSDSTITHYVAVKQDITRQKELDEELYQYAILDHLTEAYNHRMLISLGNREVSMAQRYGRSMTLLLLDVDHLSWVNHFHGHPAGDEVLRQVVRVCRSQMRTTDILARVETDSFALLLPETDRAGACRVAERIGRQVASLSFRGPEEIFSCTVSIAGTSLSAEYRDLEQMLQAGRRLLHRQPATAGRLVGFEGIAASL
;
A
#
# COMPACT_ATOMS: atom_id res chain seq x y z
N MET A 1 -61.09 -79.37 -5.41
CA MET A 1 -61.58 -77.97 -5.33
C MET A 1 -60.71 -76.96 -6.10
N ALA A 2 -59.43 -77.19 -6.35
CA ALA A 2 -58.53 -76.22 -7.02
C ALA A 2 -58.86 -75.90 -8.51
N TYR A 3 -59.41 -76.85 -9.28
CA TYR A 3 -59.72 -76.64 -10.71
C TYR A 3 -60.89 -75.65 -10.94
N LYS A 4 -61.87 -75.61 -10.02
CA LYS A 4 -63.03 -74.69 -10.08
C LYS A 4 -62.67 -73.24 -9.77
N TYR A 5 -61.57 -72.98 -9.06
CA TYR A 5 -61.13 -71.62 -8.71
C TYR A 5 -60.14 -71.03 -9.73
N ARG A 6 -59.36 -71.85 -10.44
CA ARG A 6 -58.46 -71.39 -11.51
C ARG A 6 -59.21 -70.70 -12.66
N ASN A 7 -60.35 -71.27 -13.07
CA ASN A 7 -61.21 -70.66 -14.08
C ASN A 7 -61.87 -69.35 -13.61
N LYS A 8 -62.11 -69.17 -12.30
CA LYS A 8 -62.68 -67.92 -11.76
C LYS A 8 -61.67 -66.77 -11.81
N ILE A 9 -60.43 -67.01 -11.37
CA ILE A 9 -59.39 -65.96 -11.36
C ILE A 9 -59.05 -65.57 -12.80
N GLY A 10 -58.86 -66.54 -13.70
CA GLY A 10 -58.62 -66.26 -15.12
C GLY A 10 -59.75 -65.46 -15.78
N ALA A 11 -61.00 -65.80 -15.47
CA ALA A 11 -62.16 -65.05 -15.95
C ALA A 11 -62.21 -63.60 -15.40
N LEU A 12 -61.96 -63.42 -14.10
CA LEU A 12 -61.92 -62.09 -13.47
C LEU A 12 -60.81 -61.21 -14.06
N THR A 13 -59.60 -61.76 -14.28
CA THR A 13 -58.49 -61.04 -14.90
C THR A 13 -58.77 -60.66 -16.35
N ALA A 14 -59.42 -61.54 -17.13
CA ALA A 14 -59.82 -61.26 -18.51
C ALA A 14 -60.90 -60.16 -18.58
N ILE A 15 -61.88 -60.18 -17.68
CA ILE A 15 -62.90 -59.13 -17.55
C ILE A 15 -62.25 -57.78 -17.23
N LEU A 16 -61.34 -57.73 -16.24
CA LEU A 16 -60.64 -56.50 -15.85
C LEU A 16 -59.79 -55.92 -17.00
N ARG A 17 -59.12 -56.76 -17.79
CA ARG A 17 -58.36 -56.30 -18.97
C ARG A 17 -59.26 -55.65 -20.02
N LYS A 18 -60.40 -56.27 -20.35
CA LYS A 18 -61.35 -55.73 -21.34
C LYS A 18 -61.95 -54.41 -20.90
N LEU A 19 -62.35 -54.30 -19.63
CA LEU A 19 -62.96 -53.07 -19.10
C LEU A 19 -61.96 -51.90 -19.06
N ASN A 20 -60.65 -52.15 -18.90
CA ASN A 20 -59.61 -51.12 -18.91
C ASN A 20 -59.40 -50.41 -20.25
N TYR A 21 -59.92 -50.93 -21.36
CA TYR A 21 -59.75 -50.33 -22.70
C TYR A 21 -60.76 -49.21 -23.01
N ASN A 22 -61.54 -48.74 -22.03
CA ASN A 22 -62.56 -47.69 -22.18
C ASN A 22 -63.73 -48.04 -23.13
N GLU A 23 -63.84 -49.28 -23.60
CA GLU A 23 -64.96 -49.76 -24.40
C GLU A 23 -66.09 -50.33 -23.53
N ARG A 24 -67.35 -50.13 -23.95
CA ARG A 24 -68.53 -50.71 -23.30
C ARG A 24 -68.61 -52.21 -23.62
N VAL A 25 -68.74 -53.05 -22.59
CA VAL A 25 -68.86 -54.51 -22.79
C VAL A 25 -70.15 -55.05 -22.17
N THR A 26 -70.88 -55.89 -22.89
CA THR A 26 -72.12 -56.54 -22.39
C THR A 26 -71.82 -57.90 -21.76
N ALA A 27 -72.67 -58.32 -20.82
CA ALA A 27 -72.52 -59.62 -20.16
C ALA A 27 -72.59 -60.80 -21.15
N ALA A 28 -73.41 -60.70 -22.20
CA ALA A 28 -73.51 -61.70 -23.25
C ALA A 28 -72.21 -61.87 -24.05
N THR A 29 -71.49 -60.77 -24.34
CA THR A 29 -70.19 -60.82 -25.03
C THR A 29 -69.14 -61.50 -24.15
N LEU A 30 -69.05 -61.12 -22.88
CA LEU A 30 -68.13 -61.74 -21.92
C LEU A 30 -68.46 -63.23 -21.68
N ALA A 31 -69.74 -63.60 -21.65
CA ALA A 31 -70.19 -64.98 -21.48
C ALA A 31 -69.68 -65.88 -22.62
N ARG A 32 -69.77 -65.37 -23.86
CA ARG A 32 -69.28 -66.06 -25.06
C ARG A 32 -67.76 -66.21 -25.06
N GLU A 33 -67.02 -65.16 -24.76
CA GLU A 33 -65.55 -65.16 -24.76
C GLU A 33 -64.96 -66.04 -23.66
N LEU A 34 -65.57 -66.02 -22.47
CA LEU A 34 -65.12 -66.80 -21.32
C LEU A 34 -65.67 -68.24 -21.33
N ASN A 35 -66.54 -68.56 -22.30
CA ASN A 35 -67.25 -69.84 -22.40
C ASN A 35 -67.97 -70.23 -21.09
N VAL A 36 -68.74 -69.29 -20.53
CA VAL A 36 -69.54 -69.48 -19.30
C VAL A 36 -70.96 -68.94 -19.48
N ALA A 37 -71.90 -69.42 -18.68
CA ALA A 37 -73.25 -68.87 -18.67
C ALA A 37 -73.25 -67.38 -18.25
N GLU A 38 -74.11 -66.56 -18.84
CA GLU A 38 -74.21 -65.12 -18.57
C GLU A 38 -74.44 -64.81 -17.08
N ARG A 39 -75.22 -65.63 -16.39
CA ARG A 39 -75.43 -65.55 -14.93
C ARG A 39 -74.11 -65.67 -14.12
N SER A 40 -73.12 -66.38 -14.64
CA SER A 40 -71.79 -66.46 -14.02
C SER A 40 -70.99 -65.17 -14.20
N VAL A 41 -71.16 -64.48 -15.33
CA VAL A 41 -70.53 -63.19 -15.60
C VAL A 41 -71.07 -62.12 -14.67
N TYR A 42 -72.40 -62.04 -14.50
CA TYR A 42 -73.01 -61.13 -13.52
C TYR A 42 -72.44 -61.34 -12.11
N ARG A 43 -72.34 -62.60 -11.67
CA ARG A 43 -71.72 -62.94 -10.37
C ARG A 43 -70.23 -62.57 -10.29
N TYR A 44 -69.49 -62.64 -11.39
CA TYR A 44 -68.08 -62.21 -11.40
C TYR A 44 -67.96 -60.69 -11.29
N LEU A 45 -68.82 -59.94 -11.97
CA LEU A 45 -68.86 -58.48 -11.89
C LEU A 45 -69.32 -57.99 -10.51
N GLU A 46 -70.31 -58.64 -9.90
CA GLU A 46 -70.71 -58.38 -8.50
C GLU A 46 -69.56 -58.62 -7.52
N ASN A 47 -68.79 -59.70 -7.70
CA ASN A 47 -67.62 -59.95 -6.85
C ASN A 47 -66.54 -58.88 -7.04
N LEU A 48 -66.35 -58.33 -8.25
CA LEU A 48 -65.41 -57.24 -8.49
C LEU A 48 -65.89 -55.94 -7.83
N GLN A 49 -67.18 -55.63 -7.90
CA GLN A 49 -67.78 -54.48 -7.20
C GLN A 49 -67.65 -54.63 -5.68
N ALA A 50 -67.95 -55.81 -5.13
CA ALA A 50 -67.79 -56.09 -3.70
C ALA A 50 -66.33 -56.01 -3.25
N ALA A 51 -65.37 -56.29 -4.14
CA ALA A 51 -63.94 -56.11 -3.92
C ALA A 51 -63.44 -54.67 -4.11
N GLY A 52 -64.33 -53.70 -4.36
CA GLY A 52 -63.99 -52.28 -4.45
C GLY A 52 -63.52 -51.81 -5.83
N TYR A 53 -63.67 -52.61 -6.89
CA TYR A 53 -63.38 -52.14 -8.24
C TYR A 53 -64.48 -51.19 -8.73
N PRO A 54 -64.14 -50.00 -9.28
CA PRO A 54 -65.12 -48.99 -9.68
C PRO A 54 -65.73 -49.28 -11.06
N ILE A 55 -66.43 -50.41 -11.14
CA ILE A 55 -67.18 -50.87 -12.32
C ILE A 55 -68.66 -50.56 -12.06
N TYR A 56 -69.38 -50.02 -13.03
CA TYR A 56 -70.83 -49.82 -12.94
C TYR A 56 -71.57 -50.35 -14.16
N PHE A 57 -72.85 -50.66 -13.94
CA PHE A 57 -73.76 -51.10 -14.98
C PHE A 57 -74.52 -49.90 -15.55
N ASP A 58 -74.40 -49.69 -16.86
CA ASP A 58 -75.22 -48.76 -17.62
C ASP A 58 -76.55 -49.45 -17.96
N HIS A 59 -77.61 -49.07 -17.26
CA HIS A 59 -78.95 -49.65 -17.43
C HIS A 59 -79.56 -49.36 -18.81
N ASP A 60 -79.23 -48.22 -19.42
CA ASP A 60 -79.76 -47.82 -20.72
C ASP A 60 -79.10 -48.63 -21.84
N ALA A 61 -77.79 -48.84 -21.74
CA ALA A 61 -77.01 -49.58 -22.75
C ALA A 61 -76.88 -51.09 -22.44
N LYS A 62 -77.37 -51.56 -21.29
CA LYS A 62 -77.19 -52.93 -20.77
C LYS A 62 -75.72 -53.39 -20.83
N SER A 63 -74.79 -52.52 -20.44
CA SER A 63 -73.34 -52.74 -20.56
C SER A 63 -72.58 -52.31 -19.31
N TYR A 64 -71.34 -52.78 -19.16
CA TYR A 64 -70.45 -52.45 -18.05
C TYR A 64 -69.25 -51.60 -18.51
N ARG A 65 -68.84 -50.64 -17.68
CA ARG A 65 -67.63 -49.81 -17.87
C ARG A 65 -67.01 -49.37 -16.53
N PHE A 66 -65.76 -48.90 -16.57
CA PHE A 66 -65.14 -48.21 -15.43
C PHE A 66 -65.70 -46.80 -15.26
N ALA A 67 -65.77 -46.33 -14.01
CA ALA A 67 -65.93 -44.90 -13.71
C ALA A 67 -64.78 -44.12 -14.38
N GLU A 68 -65.10 -43.00 -15.04
CA GLU A 68 -64.22 -42.28 -15.99
C GLU A 68 -62.86 -41.81 -15.42
N ASN A 69 -62.63 -41.96 -14.10
CA ASN A 69 -61.44 -41.48 -13.40
C ASN A 69 -60.53 -42.59 -12.80
N PHE A 70 -60.72 -43.87 -13.12
CA PHE A 70 -59.87 -44.94 -12.58
C PHE A 70 -58.85 -45.46 -13.61
N LYS A 71 -57.62 -44.93 -13.58
CA LYS A 71 -56.44 -45.55 -14.22
C LYS A 71 -55.77 -46.46 -13.19
N LEU A 72 -55.49 -47.72 -13.54
CA LEU A 72 -54.56 -48.56 -12.78
C LEU A 72 -53.23 -47.79 -12.65
N SER A 73 -52.90 -47.35 -11.44
CA SER A 73 -51.64 -46.68 -11.14
C SER A 73 -50.47 -47.61 -11.46
N LYS A 74 -49.49 -47.12 -12.22
CA LYS A 74 -48.20 -47.80 -12.43
C LYS A 74 -47.51 -48.04 -11.07
N SER A 75 -46.68 -49.09 -11.01
CA SER A 75 -46.02 -49.63 -9.81
C SER A 75 -45.28 -48.58 -8.96
N PRO A 76 -45.20 -48.71 -7.62
CA PRO A 76 -44.41 -47.83 -6.73
C PRO A 76 -42.95 -47.64 -7.16
N VAL A 77 -42.33 -48.68 -7.74
CA VAL A 77 -40.92 -48.68 -8.18
C VAL A 77 -40.65 -47.67 -9.30
N ASP A 78 -41.62 -47.43 -10.19
CA ASP A 78 -41.47 -46.47 -11.29
C ASP A 78 -41.51 -45.02 -10.78
N ASN A 79 -42.19 -44.79 -9.65
CA ASN A 79 -42.32 -43.45 -9.06
C ASN A 79 -41.04 -43.06 -8.29
N ASP A 80 -40.44 -44.01 -7.56
CA ASP A 80 -39.18 -43.81 -6.85
C ASP A 80 -38.01 -43.59 -7.83
N LEU A 81 -37.97 -44.32 -8.94
CA LEU A 81 -36.96 -44.12 -9.98
C LEU A 81 -37.09 -42.75 -10.65
N ALA A 82 -38.32 -42.31 -10.95
CA ALA A 82 -38.56 -41.00 -11.52
C ALA A 82 -38.13 -39.87 -10.56
N GLN A 83 -38.42 -40.01 -9.27
CA GLN A 83 -37.98 -39.07 -8.24
C GLN A 83 -36.46 -39.04 -8.09
N MET A 84 -35.80 -40.20 -8.08
CA MET A 84 -34.34 -40.29 -7.98
C MET A 84 -33.64 -39.66 -9.20
N LEU A 85 -34.17 -39.88 -10.42
CA LEU A 85 -33.64 -39.28 -11.64
C LEU A 85 -33.82 -37.76 -11.66
N ASP A 86 -34.96 -37.26 -11.18
CA ASP A 86 -35.20 -35.82 -11.06
C ASP A 86 -34.26 -35.19 -10.03
N LEU A 87 -34.11 -35.80 -8.86
CA LEU A 87 -33.17 -35.35 -7.82
C LEU A 87 -31.73 -35.30 -8.34
N ASN A 88 -31.26 -36.36 -9.01
CA ASN A 88 -29.91 -36.38 -9.59
C ASN A 88 -29.70 -35.26 -10.63
N ARG A 89 -30.71 -35.00 -11.47
CA ARG A 89 -30.66 -33.91 -12.44
C ARG A 89 -30.62 -32.54 -11.74
N GLN A 90 -31.40 -32.36 -10.68
CA GLN A 90 -31.38 -31.13 -9.88
C GLN A 90 -30.03 -30.92 -9.18
N VAL A 91 -29.46 -31.97 -8.58
CA VAL A 91 -28.14 -31.92 -7.94
C VAL A 91 -27.07 -31.47 -8.95
N VAL A 92 -27.02 -32.11 -10.12
CA VAL A 92 -26.03 -31.77 -11.17
C VAL A 92 -26.20 -30.34 -11.69
N ASN A 93 -27.44 -29.85 -11.87
CA ASN A 93 -27.69 -28.48 -12.34
C ASN A 93 -27.49 -27.41 -11.27
N SER A 94 -27.77 -27.74 -10.01
CA SER A 94 -27.56 -26.84 -8.86
C SER A 94 -26.08 -26.71 -8.47
N ALA A 95 -25.24 -27.66 -8.91
CA ALA A 95 -23.80 -27.63 -8.67
C ALA A 95 -23.17 -26.32 -9.21
N THR A 96 -22.32 -25.71 -8.40
CA THR A 96 -21.56 -24.50 -8.76
C THR A 96 -20.36 -24.80 -9.67
N VAL A 97 -19.84 -26.03 -9.60
CA VAL A 97 -18.81 -26.53 -10.52
C VAL A 97 -19.42 -26.85 -11.88
N ALA A 98 -18.71 -26.50 -12.95
CA ALA A 98 -19.11 -26.86 -14.29
C ALA A 98 -18.88 -28.36 -14.52
N ILE A 99 -19.91 -29.05 -15.02
CA ILE A 99 -19.87 -30.50 -15.25
C ILE A 99 -20.23 -30.76 -16.70
N ALA A 100 -19.38 -31.51 -17.39
CA ALA A 100 -19.69 -32.09 -18.69
C ALA A 100 -19.39 -33.59 -18.70
N VAL A 101 -20.21 -34.38 -19.36
CA VAL A 101 -20.01 -35.81 -19.54
C VAL A 101 -20.05 -36.15 -21.01
N TYR A 102 -19.05 -36.91 -21.46
CA TYR A 102 -18.88 -37.33 -22.83
C TYR A 102 -18.82 -38.85 -22.92
N ARG A 103 -19.30 -39.43 -24.02
CA ARG A 103 -19.03 -40.83 -24.36
C ARG A 103 -17.57 -41.01 -24.73
N SER A 104 -17.06 -42.24 -24.68
CA SER A 104 -15.75 -42.61 -25.23
C SER A 104 -15.58 -42.23 -26.71
N SER A 105 -16.67 -42.20 -27.50
CA SER A 105 -16.70 -41.71 -28.88
C SER A 105 -16.48 -40.20 -29.01
N GLY A 106 -16.58 -39.48 -27.89
CA GLY A 106 -16.37 -38.04 -27.76
C GLY A 106 -17.65 -37.22 -27.77
N GLU A 107 -18.81 -37.84 -28.04
CA GLU A 107 -20.12 -37.18 -28.04
C GLU A 107 -20.51 -36.71 -26.64
N CYS A 108 -20.92 -35.45 -26.53
CA CYS A 108 -21.39 -34.88 -25.27
C CYS A 108 -22.80 -35.37 -24.93
N ILE A 109 -22.99 -35.87 -23.72
CA ILE A 109 -24.28 -36.41 -23.24
C ILE A 109 -24.89 -35.59 -22.12
N LEU A 110 -24.08 -34.83 -21.37
CA LEU A 110 -24.55 -34.00 -20.28
C LEU A 110 -23.69 -32.76 -20.16
N ILE A 111 -24.34 -31.62 -19.97
CA ILE A 111 -23.72 -30.36 -19.57
C ILE A 111 -24.66 -29.69 -18.57
N ASN A 112 -24.12 -29.30 -17.42
CA ASN A 112 -24.89 -28.56 -16.42
C ASN A 112 -24.89 -27.05 -16.69
N GLU A 113 -25.73 -26.29 -15.96
CA GLU A 113 -25.82 -24.84 -16.14
C GLU A 113 -24.53 -24.09 -15.78
N ALA A 114 -23.76 -24.59 -14.82
CA ALA A 114 -22.50 -23.98 -14.42
C ALA A 114 -21.47 -23.97 -15.55
N MET A 115 -21.45 -24.98 -16.42
CA MET A 115 -20.61 -24.98 -17.62
C MET A 115 -21.00 -23.87 -18.61
N GLY A 116 -22.30 -23.64 -18.82
CA GLY A 116 -22.77 -22.52 -19.64
C GLY A 116 -22.34 -21.16 -19.07
N ARG A 117 -22.43 -20.99 -17.73
CA ARG A 117 -21.94 -19.78 -17.05
C ARG A 117 -20.43 -19.58 -17.21
N LEU A 118 -19.65 -20.65 -17.05
CA LEU A 118 -18.19 -20.62 -17.21
C LEU A 118 -17.78 -20.18 -18.62
N MET A 119 -18.45 -20.74 -19.63
CA MET A 119 -18.17 -20.47 -21.04
C MET A 119 -18.82 -19.17 -21.57
N GLY A 120 -19.68 -18.53 -20.78
CA GLY A 120 -20.33 -17.27 -21.12
C GLY A 120 -21.51 -17.40 -22.09
N THR A 121 -22.05 -18.61 -22.29
CA THR A 121 -23.22 -18.85 -23.14
C THR A 121 -24.18 -19.85 -22.51
N SER A 122 -25.47 -19.55 -22.57
CA SER A 122 -26.55 -20.46 -22.15
C SER A 122 -26.91 -21.50 -23.23
N ASP A 123 -26.32 -21.38 -24.41
CA ASP A 123 -26.64 -22.25 -25.54
C ASP A 123 -25.94 -23.61 -25.40
N ARG A 124 -26.71 -24.63 -25.02
CA ARG A 124 -26.25 -26.02 -24.91
C ARG A 124 -25.79 -26.60 -26.25
N THR A 125 -26.25 -26.05 -27.38
CA THR A 125 -25.86 -26.53 -28.71
C THR A 125 -24.43 -26.14 -29.08
N VAL A 126 -23.87 -25.09 -28.48
CA VAL A 126 -22.47 -24.66 -28.70
C VAL A 126 -21.49 -25.67 -28.10
N HIS A 127 -21.87 -26.34 -27.01
CA HIS A 127 -21.00 -27.23 -26.24
C HIS A 127 -21.33 -28.73 -26.34
N GLY A 128 -22.51 -29.07 -26.87
CA GLY A 128 -22.98 -30.44 -27.08
C GLY A 128 -22.28 -31.21 -28.21
N HIS A 129 -21.16 -30.69 -28.73
CA HIS A 129 -20.43 -31.29 -29.83
C HIS A 129 -19.45 -32.37 -29.35
N ASN A 130 -18.99 -33.18 -30.30
CA ASN A 130 -17.95 -34.15 -30.03
C ASN A 130 -16.65 -33.42 -29.68
N PHE A 131 -16.07 -33.67 -28.50
CA PHE A 131 -14.91 -32.93 -28.02
C PHE A 131 -13.68 -33.05 -28.94
N ARG A 132 -13.57 -34.13 -29.74
CA ARG A 132 -12.49 -34.33 -30.72
C ARG A 132 -12.58 -33.40 -31.92
N LYS A 133 -13.74 -32.76 -32.12
CA LYS A 133 -14.00 -31.78 -33.20
C LYS A 133 -13.90 -30.34 -32.71
N LEU A 134 -13.57 -30.13 -31.43
CA LEU A 134 -13.43 -28.80 -30.86
C LEU A 134 -11.99 -28.33 -31.03
N ASP A 135 -11.76 -27.36 -31.93
CA ASP A 135 -10.41 -26.85 -32.21
C ASP A 135 -9.74 -26.27 -30.95
N HIS A 136 -10.51 -25.58 -30.10
CA HIS A 136 -10.01 -25.05 -28.84
C HIS A 136 -9.57 -26.14 -27.84
N TRP A 137 -10.13 -27.36 -27.89
CA TRP A 137 -9.62 -28.45 -27.04
C TRP A 137 -8.23 -28.90 -27.47
N ARG A 138 -7.95 -28.89 -28.77
CA ARG A 138 -6.63 -29.22 -29.31
C ARG A 138 -5.64 -28.09 -29.04
N GLU A 139 -6.03 -26.84 -29.30
CA GLU A 139 -5.18 -25.66 -29.12
C GLU A 139 -4.70 -25.51 -27.66
N TYR A 140 -5.58 -25.75 -26.69
CA TYR A 140 -5.29 -25.55 -25.27
C TYR A 140 -4.95 -26.84 -24.51
N GLY A 141 -4.73 -27.97 -25.21
CA GLY A 141 -4.25 -29.23 -24.61
C GLY A 141 -5.28 -30.06 -23.82
N LEU A 142 -6.56 -29.67 -23.84
CA LEU A 142 -7.66 -30.43 -23.22
C LEU A 142 -7.93 -31.76 -23.94
N LEU A 143 -7.68 -31.80 -25.25
CA LEU A 143 -7.88 -33.02 -26.05
C LEU A 143 -6.92 -34.12 -25.62
N ASP A 144 -5.64 -33.82 -25.49
CA ASP A 144 -4.61 -34.79 -25.12
C ASP A 144 -4.89 -35.33 -23.70
N MET A 145 -5.23 -34.45 -22.77
CA MET A 145 -5.66 -34.82 -21.42
C MET A 145 -6.89 -35.75 -21.43
N ALA A 146 -7.89 -35.46 -22.26
CA ALA A 146 -9.08 -36.30 -22.39
C ALA A 146 -8.77 -37.69 -22.95
N GLU A 147 -7.90 -37.78 -23.96
CA GLU A 147 -7.48 -39.07 -24.54
C GLU A 147 -6.63 -39.88 -23.56
N GLU A 148 -5.72 -39.25 -22.82
CA GLU A 148 -4.94 -39.90 -21.78
C GLU A 148 -5.85 -40.51 -20.70
N VAL A 149 -6.81 -39.73 -20.17
CA VAL A 149 -7.75 -40.20 -19.15
C VAL A 149 -8.62 -41.35 -19.68
N LEU A 150 -9.05 -41.27 -20.94
CA LEU A 150 -9.82 -42.35 -21.57
C LEU A 150 -8.97 -43.61 -21.81
N GLN A 151 -7.65 -43.52 -21.93
CA GLN A 151 -6.75 -44.67 -22.11
C GLN A 151 -6.30 -45.27 -20.77
N SER A 152 -5.78 -44.45 -19.86
CA SER A 152 -5.21 -44.88 -18.58
C SER A 152 -6.26 -45.17 -17.51
N SER A 153 -7.46 -44.56 -17.62
CA SER A 153 -8.49 -44.53 -16.56
C SER A 153 -8.04 -43.87 -15.25
N GLU A 154 -6.91 -43.15 -15.27
CA GLU A 154 -6.46 -42.32 -14.15
C GLU A 154 -7.07 -40.92 -14.24
N GLU A 155 -7.36 -40.32 -13.09
CA GLU A 155 -7.76 -38.92 -13.00
C GLU A 155 -6.59 -38.02 -13.40
N ARG A 156 -6.90 -36.96 -14.17
CA ARG A 156 -5.97 -35.89 -14.49
C ARG A 156 -6.57 -34.55 -14.08
N SER A 157 -5.73 -33.64 -13.62
CA SER A 157 -6.12 -32.27 -13.31
C SER A 157 -5.08 -31.27 -13.81
N GLY A 158 -5.52 -30.08 -14.23
CA GLY A 158 -4.65 -28.99 -14.69
C GLY A 158 -5.36 -27.65 -14.77
N ASP A 159 -4.59 -26.58 -14.84
CA ASP A 159 -5.12 -25.21 -14.98
C ASP A 159 -5.00 -24.78 -16.45
N PHE A 160 -6.11 -24.30 -17.01
CA PHE A 160 -6.23 -23.97 -18.43
C PHE A 160 -6.68 -22.53 -18.63
N LYS A 161 -6.16 -21.90 -19.68
CA LYS A 161 -6.62 -20.61 -20.19
C LYS A 161 -7.08 -20.79 -21.63
N MET A 162 -8.31 -20.41 -21.94
CA MET A 162 -8.83 -20.41 -23.30
C MET A 162 -9.62 -19.14 -23.61
N ILE A 163 -9.83 -18.88 -24.89
CA ILE A 163 -10.80 -17.88 -25.35
C ILE A 163 -12.15 -18.59 -25.50
N GLY A 164 -13.13 -18.19 -24.67
CA GLY A 164 -14.49 -18.73 -24.73
C GLY A 164 -15.21 -18.36 -26.04
N PRO A 165 -16.35 -19.00 -26.36
CA PRO A 165 -17.11 -18.74 -27.60
C PRO A 165 -17.53 -17.28 -27.80
N THR A 166 -17.62 -16.50 -26.72
CA THR A 166 -17.95 -15.08 -26.75
C THR A 166 -16.73 -14.16 -26.95
N GLY A 167 -15.53 -14.71 -27.18
CA GLY A 167 -14.28 -13.97 -27.33
C GLY A 167 -13.61 -13.52 -26.02
N ARG A 168 -14.06 -14.02 -24.86
CA ARG A 168 -13.52 -13.64 -23.53
C ARG A 168 -12.49 -14.67 -23.03
N ASP A 169 -11.44 -14.21 -22.35
CA ASP A 169 -10.53 -15.06 -21.57
C ASP A 169 -11.27 -15.81 -20.44
N VAL A 170 -11.21 -17.14 -20.47
CA VAL A 170 -11.73 -18.05 -19.44
C VAL A 170 -10.55 -18.79 -18.81
N TRP A 171 -10.38 -18.60 -17.50
CA TRP A 171 -9.40 -19.33 -16.70
C TRP A 171 -10.13 -20.34 -15.85
N PHE A 172 -9.78 -21.62 -15.97
CA PHE A 172 -10.42 -22.66 -15.18
C PHE A 172 -9.45 -23.77 -14.81
N GLN A 173 -9.65 -24.32 -13.63
CA GLN A 173 -9.07 -25.60 -13.26
C GLN A 173 -9.97 -26.70 -13.81
N CYS A 174 -9.39 -27.63 -14.55
CA CYS A 174 -10.08 -28.76 -15.16
C CYS A 174 -9.62 -30.06 -14.49
N THR A 175 -10.57 -30.89 -14.10
CA THR A 175 -10.32 -32.26 -13.65
C THR A 175 -11.12 -33.20 -14.53
N MET A 176 -10.45 -34.20 -15.09
CA MET A 176 -11.06 -35.19 -15.97
C MET A 176 -10.87 -36.59 -15.39
N MET A 177 -11.96 -37.37 -15.39
CA MET A 177 -11.96 -38.75 -14.92
C MET A 177 -12.79 -39.64 -15.84
N SER A 178 -12.44 -40.92 -15.91
CA SER A 178 -13.15 -41.93 -16.70
C SER A 178 -14.07 -42.76 -15.81
N VAL A 179 -15.32 -42.97 -16.23
CA VAL A 179 -16.33 -43.77 -15.51
C VAL A 179 -16.90 -44.83 -16.45
N ILE A 180 -17.09 -46.05 -15.95
CA ILE A 180 -17.71 -47.15 -16.70
C ILE A 180 -19.15 -47.36 -16.20
N HIS A 181 -20.13 -47.33 -17.11
CA HIS A 181 -21.52 -47.59 -16.80
C HIS A 181 -22.16 -48.44 -17.91
N GLY A 182 -22.81 -49.55 -17.55
CA GLY A 182 -23.47 -50.43 -18.52
C GLY A 182 -22.54 -51.09 -19.55
N GLY A 183 -21.24 -51.16 -19.27
CA GLY A 183 -20.21 -51.63 -20.22
C GLY A 183 -19.61 -50.52 -21.10
N ASP A 184 -20.21 -49.34 -21.11
CA ASP A 184 -19.72 -48.17 -21.84
C ASP A 184 -18.83 -47.30 -20.96
N ARG A 185 -17.79 -46.69 -21.57
CA ARG A 185 -16.89 -45.75 -20.92
C ARG A 185 -17.30 -44.31 -21.21
N TYR A 186 -17.24 -43.47 -20.18
CA TYR A 186 -17.59 -42.06 -20.21
C TYR A 186 -16.45 -41.22 -19.63
N LEU A 187 -16.22 -40.05 -20.22
CA LEU A 187 -15.34 -39.03 -19.68
C LEU A 187 -16.20 -38.02 -18.90
N VAL A 188 -15.88 -37.82 -17.62
CA VAL A 188 -16.47 -36.76 -16.80
C VAL A 188 -15.44 -35.65 -16.66
N MET A 189 -15.84 -34.43 -17.04
CA MET A 189 -15.06 -33.21 -16.89
C MET A 189 -15.71 -32.35 -15.81
N LEU A 190 -14.92 -31.97 -14.82
CA LEU A 190 -15.23 -30.95 -13.83
C LEU A 190 -14.38 -29.71 -14.15
N ALA A 191 -15.00 -28.53 -14.18
CA ALA A 191 -14.29 -27.28 -14.39
C ALA A 191 -14.69 -26.23 -13.35
N GLN A 192 -13.71 -25.57 -12.76
CA GLN A 192 -13.90 -24.51 -11.78
C GLN A 192 -13.29 -23.20 -12.28
N ASP A 193 -14.07 -22.11 -12.26
CA ASP A 193 -13.56 -20.77 -12.59
C ASP A 193 -12.52 -20.32 -11.56
N ILE A 194 -11.29 -20.07 -12.02
CA ILE A 194 -10.19 -19.58 -11.18
C ILE A 194 -9.87 -18.10 -11.45
N ALA A 195 -10.54 -17.44 -12.40
CA ALA A 195 -10.32 -16.04 -12.72
C ALA A 195 -10.51 -15.09 -11.52
N PRO A 196 -11.54 -15.25 -10.65
CA PRO A 196 -11.70 -14.41 -9.46
C PRO A 196 -10.53 -14.53 -8.48
N ARG A 197 -10.00 -15.74 -8.31
CA ARG A 197 -8.86 -16.02 -7.42
C ARG A 197 -7.59 -15.40 -7.98
N MET A 198 -7.27 -15.67 -9.24
CA MET A 198 -6.10 -15.11 -9.95
C MET A 198 -6.11 -13.57 -9.93
N LYS A 199 -7.28 -12.96 -10.11
CA LYS A 199 -7.41 -11.49 -10.07
C LYS A 199 -7.08 -10.92 -8.69
N LYS A 200 -7.52 -11.56 -7.60
CA LYS A 200 -7.19 -11.15 -6.23
C LYS A 200 -5.69 -11.30 -5.95
N GLU A 201 -5.11 -12.45 -6.30
CA GLU A 201 -3.68 -12.71 -6.11
C GLU A 201 -2.83 -11.71 -6.90
N LEU A 202 -3.19 -11.41 -8.15
CA LEU A 202 -2.52 -10.40 -8.96
C LEU A 202 -2.65 -8.99 -8.39
N GLN A 203 -3.82 -8.62 -7.84
CA GLN A 203 -4.00 -7.32 -7.17
C GLN A 203 -3.10 -7.20 -5.95
N VAL A 204 -3.03 -8.25 -5.12
CA VAL A 204 -2.13 -8.31 -3.96
C VAL A 204 -0.67 -8.20 -4.41
N ALA A 205 -0.26 -8.95 -5.43
CA ALA A 205 1.10 -8.89 -5.97
C ALA A 205 1.46 -7.49 -6.50
N ARG A 206 0.53 -6.84 -7.23
CA ARG A 206 0.72 -5.46 -7.71
C ARG A 206 0.84 -4.46 -6.57
N PHE A 207 0.05 -4.63 -5.51
CA PHE A 207 0.12 -3.78 -4.33
C PHE A 207 1.46 -3.90 -3.62
N PHE A 208 1.95 -5.12 -3.37
CA PHE A 208 3.29 -5.34 -2.80
C PHE A 208 4.41 -4.80 -3.70
N ALA A 209 4.31 -4.98 -5.02
CA ALA A 209 5.28 -4.42 -5.95
C ALA A 209 5.32 -2.87 -5.91
N ALA A 210 4.16 -2.22 -5.75
CA ALA A 210 4.08 -0.78 -5.59
C ALA A 210 4.68 -0.31 -4.25
N ILE A 211 4.41 -1.03 -3.16
CA ILE A 211 5.01 -0.78 -1.84
C ILE A 211 6.53 -0.88 -1.89
N ASN A 212 7.08 -1.95 -2.47
CA ASN A 212 8.53 -2.17 -2.50
C ASN A 212 9.26 -1.17 -3.42
N ARG A 213 8.58 -0.57 -4.39
CA ARG A 213 9.13 0.51 -5.24
C ARG A 213 8.92 1.91 -4.68
N SER A 214 8.19 2.05 -3.58
CA SER A 214 7.98 3.34 -2.92
C SER A 214 9.29 3.86 -2.32
N PRO A 215 9.58 5.18 -2.40
CA PRO A 215 10.69 5.76 -1.66
C PRO A 215 10.46 5.74 -0.14
N HIS A 216 9.23 5.45 0.30
CA HIS A 216 8.86 5.40 1.71
C HIS A 216 9.02 4.00 2.30
N LEU A 217 9.48 3.95 3.54
CA LEU A 217 9.44 2.74 4.36
C LEU A 217 8.02 2.54 4.88
N ILE A 218 7.45 1.35 4.66
CA ILE A 218 6.14 0.97 5.18
C ILE A 218 6.35 -0.06 6.28
N MET A 219 5.70 0.14 7.42
CA MET A 219 5.78 -0.73 8.59
C MET A 219 4.37 -0.95 9.15
N ILE A 220 4.04 -2.18 9.48
CA ILE A 220 2.76 -2.53 10.10
C ILE A 220 3.03 -3.18 11.45
N THR A 221 2.35 -2.72 12.49
CA THR A 221 2.41 -3.30 13.83
C THR A 221 1.05 -3.82 14.27
N ASP A 222 1.05 -4.73 15.25
CA ASP A 222 -0.15 -5.02 16.03
C ASP A 222 -0.47 -3.87 17.02
N PRO A 223 -1.58 -3.94 17.78
CA PRO A 223 -1.98 -2.87 18.70
C PRO A 223 -1.00 -2.68 19.88
N GLN A 224 -0.17 -3.68 20.19
CA GLN A 224 0.90 -3.61 21.18
C GLN A 224 2.19 -2.99 20.62
N GLY A 225 2.20 -2.64 19.34
CA GLY A 225 3.36 -2.05 18.66
C GLY A 225 4.43 -3.06 18.29
N ILE A 226 4.10 -4.34 18.17
CA ILE A 226 5.03 -5.36 17.66
C ILE A 226 4.93 -5.40 16.14
N ILE A 227 6.08 -5.32 15.47
CA ILE A 227 6.19 -5.24 14.02
C ILE A 227 5.78 -6.59 13.40
N ARG A 228 4.75 -6.56 12.55
CA ARG A 228 4.20 -7.72 11.82
C ARG A 228 4.62 -7.72 10.36
N TYR A 229 4.87 -6.55 9.79
CA TYR A 229 5.39 -6.39 8.44
C TYR A 229 6.26 -5.16 8.35
N VAL A 230 7.27 -5.21 7.50
CA VAL A 230 8.08 -4.06 7.11
C VAL A 230 8.54 -4.25 5.67
N SER A 231 8.53 -3.18 4.87
CA SER A 231 9.02 -3.24 3.49
C SER A 231 10.54 -3.39 3.45
N GLU A 232 11.07 -3.88 2.32
CA GLU A 232 12.51 -4.15 2.11
C GLU A 232 13.40 -2.91 2.30
N LYS A 233 12.80 -1.70 2.18
CA LYS A 233 13.46 -0.41 2.41
C LYS A 233 14.05 -0.25 3.82
N ILE A 234 13.65 -1.09 4.78
CA ILE A 234 14.16 -1.05 6.15
C ILE A 234 15.67 -1.25 6.22
N ALA A 235 16.22 -2.10 5.35
CA ALA A 235 17.65 -2.37 5.31
C ALA A 235 18.43 -1.13 4.86
N GLU A 236 17.96 -0.46 3.80
CA GLU A 236 18.57 0.78 3.31
C GLU A 236 18.45 1.93 4.33
N LEU A 237 17.31 2.05 5.01
CA LEU A 237 17.08 3.13 5.97
C LEU A 237 17.74 2.90 7.33
N THR A 238 17.84 1.67 7.80
CA THR A 238 18.24 1.42 9.20
C THR A 238 19.47 0.54 9.34
N GLY A 239 19.90 -0.14 8.27
CA GLY A 239 20.93 -1.16 8.31
C GLY A 239 20.50 -2.48 8.94
N TYR A 240 19.24 -2.60 9.38
CA TYR A 240 18.67 -3.85 9.87
C TYR A 240 17.92 -4.57 8.75
N ASN A 241 18.11 -5.88 8.66
CA ASN A 241 17.34 -6.71 7.74
C ASN A 241 15.92 -6.94 8.28
N VAL A 242 15.00 -7.33 7.39
CA VAL A 242 13.59 -7.57 7.72
C VAL A 242 13.47 -8.56 8.89
N GLU A 243 14.22 -9.66 8.86
CA GLU A 243 14.18 -10.73 9.86
C GLU A 243 14.64 -10.27 11.24
N GLU A 244 15.48 -9.23 11.31
CA GLU A 244 15.96 -8.68 12.58
C GLU A 244 14.92 -7.77 13.24
N VAL A 245 14.00 -7.23 12.44
CA VAL A 245 13.03 -6.20 12.85
C VAL A 245 11.64 -6.78 13.10
N ILE A 246 11.23 -7.80 12.34
CA ILE A 246 9.96 -8.51 12.55
C ILE A 246 9.90 -9.07 13.98
N GLY A 247 8.76 -8.90 14.65
CA GLY A 247 8.56 -9.34 16.03
C GLY A 247 9.15 -8.42 17.09
N ARG A 248 9.85 -7.34 16.72
CA ARG A 248 10.35 -6.32 17.65
C ARG A 248 9.40 -5.14 17.76
N ASN A 249 9.64 -4.27 18.74
CA ASN A 249 8.93 -3.00 18.89
C ASN A 249 9.76 -1.86 18.27
N PRO A 250 9.17 -0.92 17.50
CA PRO A 250 9.89 0.19 16.85
C PRO A 250 10.70 1.08 17.80
N ARG A 251 10.43 1.02 19.11
CA ARG A 251 11.26 1.68 20.13
C ARG A 251 12.74 1.31 20.08
N MET A 252 13.11 0.20 19.43
CA MET A 252 14.53 -0.15 19.21
C MET A 252 15.31 0.92 18.44
N PHE A 253 14.63 1.71 17.60
CA PHE A 253 15.23 2.80 16.84
C PHE A 253 15.29 4.11 17.61
N LYS A 254 14.63 4.21 18.77
CA LYS A 254 14.44 5.47 19.50
C LYS A 254 15.78 6.07 19.96
N THR A 255 15.85 7.41 19.91
CA THR A 255 16.90 8.20 20.56
C THR A 255 16.32 9.16 21.60
N GLU A 256 17.19 9.81 22.36
CA GLU A 256 16.81 10.88 23.31
C GLU A 256 16.60 12.24 22.62
N LYS A 257 16.97 12.37 21.33
CA LYS A 257 16.82 13.64 20.58
C LYS A 257 15.35 13.99 20.32
N THR A 258 14.46 12.99 20.27
CA THR A 258 13.02 13.22 20.23
C THR A 258 12.47 13.42 21.65
N LYS A 259 11.81 14.54 21.88
CA LYS A 259 11.21 14.87 23.18
C LYS A 259 10.20 13.79 23.61
N PRO A 260 10.18 13.38 24.89
CA PRO A 260 9.23 12.38 25.40
C PRO A 260 7.76 12.70 25.10
N GLU A 261 7.39 13.98 25.12
CA GLU A 261 6.05 14.50 24.83
C GLU A 261 5.53 14.06 23.45
N VAL A 262 6.42 13.97 22.45
CA VAL A 262 6.06 13.55 21.09
C VAL A 262 5.61 12.09 21.08
N HIS A 263 6.29 11.21 21.83
CA HIS A 263 5.89 9.81 21.93
C HIS A 263 4.58 9.62 22.70
N VAL A 264 4.34 10.43 23.73
CA VAL A 264 3.07 10.42 24.47
C VAL A 264 1.93 10.86 23.56
N ASN A 265 2.12 11.96 22.81
CA ASN A 265 1.14 12.44 21.84
C ASN A 265 0.87 11.40 20.74
N LEU A 266 1.91 10.74 20.22
CA LEU A 266 1.79 9.67 19.23
C LEU A 266 0.86 8.56 19.74
N TRP A 267 1.17 7.97 20.91
CA TRP A 267 0.40 6.83 21.43
C TRP A 267 -1.04 7.21 21.79
N ASN A 268 -1.25 8.39 22.38
CA ASN A 268 -2.59 8.87 22.69
C ASN A 268 -3.44 9.08 21.42
N THR A 269 -2.81 9.57 20.34
CA THR A 269 -3.50 9.84 19.07
C THR A 269 -3.90 8.53 18.39
N ILE A 270 -2.95 7.61 18.17
CA ILE A 270 -3.23 6.38 17.41
C ILE A 270 -4.13 5.42 18.18
N SER A 271 -3.97 5.33 19.51
CA SER A 271 -4.83 4.48 20.34
C SER A 271 -6.25 5.05 20.49
N GLY A 272 -6.41 6.36 20.27
CA GLY A 272 -7.72 7.02 20.16
C GLY A 272 -8.41 6.83 18.81
N GLY A 273 -7.79 6.09 17.86
CA GLY A 273 -8.34 5.86 16.53
C GLY A 273 -8.04 6.97 15.51
N CYS A 274 -7.19 7.94 15.85
CA CYS A 274 -6.83 9.05 14.97
C CYS A 274 -5.50 8.79 14.24
N GLU A 275 -5.33 9.42 13.07
CA GLU A 275 -4.04 9.46 12.40
C GLU A 275 -3.07 10.38 13.15
N TRP A 276 -1.83 9.92 13.31
CA TRP A 276 -0.74 10.72 13.85
C TRP A 276 0.27 11.05 12.77
N ASN A 277 0.80 12.28 12.80
CA ASN A 277 1.83 12.75 11.88
C ASN A 277 2.90 13.54 12.66
N GLY A 278 4.18 13.28 12.39
CA GLY A 278 5.26 14.01 13.02
C GLY A 278 6.65 13.59 12.57
N GLU A 279 7.66 14.17 13.22
CA GLU A 279 9.07 13.90 12.96
C GLU A 279 9.71 13.22 14.17
N LEU A 280 10.53 12.20 13.90
CA LEU A 280 11.28 11.46 14.91
C LEU A 280 12.76 11.42 14.54
N CYS A 281 13.63 11.47 15.54
CA CYS A 281 15.06 11.25 15.37
C CYS A 281 15.40 9.86 15.92
N ASN A 282 15.82 8.98 15.02
CA ASN A 282 16.07 7.58 15.29
C ASN A 282 17.54 7.23 15.07
N ARG A 283 17.92 6.01 15.43
CA ARG A 283 19.27 5.47 15.32
C ARG A 283 19.31 4.24 14.42
N ARG A 284 20.28 4.22 13.50
CA ARG A 284 20.58 3.09 12.62
C ARG A 284 21.39 2.03 13.38
N LYS A 285 21.59 0.86 12.75
CA LYS A 285 22.34 -0.26 13.34
C LYS A 285 23.80 0.07 13.67
N ASP A 286 24.43 0.92 12.87
CA ASP A 286 25.81 1.40 13.06
C ASP A 286 25.96 2.47 14.15
N GLY A 287 24.85 2.92 14.75
CA GLY A 287 24.83 3.95 15.79
C GLY A 287 24.61 5.38 15.28
N SER A 288 24.66 5.62 13.96
CA SER A 288 24.36 6.93 13.37
C SER A 288 22.89 7.32 13.58
N THR A 289 22.62 8.62 13.71
CA THR A 289 21.24 9.13 13.87
C THR A 289 20.67 9.60 12.54
N TYR A 290 19.37 9.44 12.36
CA TYR A 290 18.64 9.88 11.18
C TYR A 290 17.30 10.51 11.58
N TRP A 291 16.80 11.44 10.76
CA TRP A 291 15.49 12.04 10.93
C TRP A 291 14.49 11.38 9.99
N GLU A 292 13.33 10.99 10.52
CA GLU A 292 12.21 10.51 9.72
C GLU A 292 10.98 11.36 9.94
N HIS A 293 10.26 11.65 8.85
CA HIS A 293 8.88 12.08 8.90
C HIS A 293 7.99 10.84 8.81
N ILE A 294 7.04 10.71 9.73
CA ILE A 294 6.26 9.49 9.91
C ILE A 294 4.77 9.83 10.06
N ARG A 295 3.96 9.12 9.27
CA ARG A 295 2.50 9.12 9.37
C ARG A 295 2.03 7.75 9.83
N ILE A 296 1.22 7.69 10.87
CA ILE A 296 0.70 6.45 11.46
C ILE A 296 -0.82 6.47 11.46
N SER A 297 -1.43 5.48 10.80
CA SER A 297 -2.88 5.35 10.70
C SER A 297 -3.34 4.01 11.30
N PRO A 298 -4.37 3.99 12.17
CA PRO A 298 -4.96 2.76 12.67
C PRO A 298 -5.77 2.04 11.58
N ILE A 299 -5.72 0.71 11.59
CA ILE A 299 -6.59 -0.17 10.79
C ILE A 299 -7.64 -0.77 11.71
N PHE A 300 -8.90 -0.66 11.30
CA PHE A 300 -10.05 -1.20 12.00
C PHE A 300 -10.55 -2.49 11.35
N ASP A 301 -11.09 -3.40 12.15
CA ASP A 301 -11.90 -4.51 11.66
C ASP A 301 -13.36 -4.10 11.42
N SER A 302 -14.22 -5.08 11.09
CA SER A 302 -15.66 -4.88 10.89
C SER A 302 -16.38 -4.33 12.13
N ASP A 303 -15.82 -4.55 13.31
CA ASP A 303 -16.41 -4.19 14.60
C ASP A 303 -15.86 -2.85 15.11
N SER A 304 -15.15 -2.10 14.25
CA SER A 304 -14.48 -0.83 14.58
C SER A 304 -13.41 -0.96 15.67
N THR A 305 -12.84 -2.14 15.86
CA THR A 305 -11.72 -2.36 16.77
C THR A 305 -10.40 -2.20 16.03
N ILE A 306 -9.44 -1.51 16.64
CA ILE A 306 -8.10 -1.35 16.07
C ILE A 306 -7.39 -2.71 16.06
N THR A 307 -7.05 -3.21 14.87
CA THR A 307 -6.32 -4.47 14.71
C THR A 307 -4.83 -4.25 14.45
N HIS A 308 -4.47 -3.15 13.79
CA HIS A 308 -3.10 -2.85 13.39
C HIS A 308 -2.85 -1.35 13.30
N TYR A 309 -1.58 -0.96 13.26
CA TYR A 309 -1.15 0.38 12.86
C TYR A 309 -0.28 0.29 11.61
N VAL A 310 -0.52 1.16 10.63
CA VAL A 310 0.35 1.32 9.45
C VAL A 310 1.13 2.61 9.60
N ALA A 311 2.44 2.50 9.56
CA ALA A 311 3.37 3.62 9.54
C ALA A 311 4.00 3.76 8.15
N VAL A 312 3.88 4.95 7.56
CA VAL A 312 4.60 5.36 6.36
C VAL A 312 5.69 6.34 6.79
N LYS A 313 6.94 6.01 6.51
CA LYS A 313 8.13 6.73 6.97
C LYS A 313 8.93 7.24 5.78
N GLN A 314 9.38 8.49 5.88
CA GLN A 314 10.26 9.13 4.92
C GLN A 314 11.53 9.58 5.63
N ASP A 315 12.70 9.21 5.09
CA ASP A 315 13.97 9.78 5.54
C ASP A 315 14.02 11.26 5.12
N ILE A 316 14.13 12.15 6.10
CA ILE A 316 14.26 13.60 5.91
C ILE A 316 15.62 14.11 6.41
N THR A 317 16.57 13.21 6.68
CA THR A 317 17.90 13.56 7.21
C THR A 317 18.60 14.55 6.28
N ARG A 318 18.66 14.25 4.97
CA ARG A 318 19.30 15.14 4.00
C ARG A 318 18.60 16.50 3.90
N GLN A 319 17.27 16.52 4.05
CA GLN A 319 16.52 17.78 4.05
C GLN A 319 16.90 18.62 5.28
N LYS A 320 16.95 18.01 6.47
CA LYS A 320 17.36 18.71 7.71
C LYS A 320 18.79 19.22 7.64
N GLU A 321 19.71 18.43 7.09
CA GLU A 321 21.11 18.85 6.86
C GLU A 321 21.18 20.05 5.91
N LEU A 322 20.45 20.01 4.79
CA LEU A 322 20.38 21.13 3.85
C LEU A 322 19.74 22.36 4.48
N ASP A 323 18.68 22.21 5.27
CA ASP A 323 18.05 23.32 5.98
C ASP A 323 19.01 23.95 6.99
N GLU A 324 19.81 23.14 7.68
CA GLU A 324 20.85 23.61 8.61
C GLU A 324 22.00 24.28 7.86
N GLU A 325 22.51 23.70 6.76
CA GLU A 325 23.50 24.31 5.88
C GLU A 325 23.01 25.67 5.37
N LEU A 326 21.79 25.74 4.83
CA LEU A 326 21.18 26.99 4.34
C LEU A 326 20.99 28.02 5.46
N TYR A 327 20.62 27.58 6.66
CA TYR A 327 20.51 28.45 7.82
C TYR A 327 21.88 29.03 8.21
N GLN A 328 22.93 28.22 8.22
CA GLN A 328 24.30 28.67 8.45
C GLN A 328 24.74 29.67 7.36
N TYR A 329 24.48 29.39 6.08
CA TYR A 329 24.76 30.33 4.98
C TYR A 329 23.97 31.64 5.08
N ALA A 330 22.73 31.58 5.57
CA ALA A 330 21.91 32.77 5.78
C ALA A 330 22.42 33.65 6.93
N ILE A 331 23.25 33.11 7.83
CA ILE A 331 23.68 33.78 9.07
C ILE A 331 25.15 34.16 9.08
N LEU A 332 26.01 33.27 8.58
CA LEU A 332 27.47 33.39 8.67
C LEU A 332 28.09 33.71 7.31
N ASP A 333 29.25 34.33 7.34
CA ASP A 333 30.18 34.41 6.22
C ASP A 333 30.87 33.05 6.05
N HIS A 334 30.78 32.47 4.86
CA HIS A 334 31.23 31.10 4.59
C HIS A 334 32.74 30.91 4.73
N LEU A 335 33.53 31.98 4.63
CA LEU A 335 34.98 31.90 4.67
C LEU A 335 35.51 32.00 6.11
N THR A 336 34.93 32.92 6.87
CA THR A 336 35.47 33.34 8.17
C THR A 336 34.63 32.89 9.36
N GLU A 337 33.41 32.40 9.12
CA GLU A 337 32.41 32.05 10.14
C GLU A 337 32.01 33.22 11.07
N ALA A 338 32.40 34.46 10.74
CA ALA A 338 31.80 35.64 11.36
C ALA A 338 30.34 35.77 10.91
N TYR A 339 29.51 36.56 11.61
CA TYR A 339 28.18 36.87 11.07
C TYR A 339 28.31 37.56 9.71
N ASN A 340 27.35 37.33 8.82
CA ASN A 340 27.29 38.10 7.59
C ASN A 340 26.68 39.49 7.83
N HIS A 341 26.78 40.37 6.83
CA HIS A 341 26.25 41.73 6.90
C HIS A 341 24.77 41.78 7.29
N ARG A 342 23.94 40.88 6.76
CA ARG A 342 22.50 40.85 7.04
C ARG A 342 22.22 40.60 8.52
N MET A 343 22.93 39.64 9.12
CA MET A 343 22.80 39.34 10.54
C MET A 343 23.33 40.43 11.43
N LEU A 344 24.43 41.08 11.04
CA LEU A 344 24.94 42.25 11.74
C LEU A 344 23.87 43.34 11.87
N ILE A 345 23.22 43.71 10.76
CA ILE A 345 22.18 44.74 10.75
C ILE A 345 21.01 44.33 11.66
N SER A 346 20.56 43.07 11.57
CA SER A 346 19.45 42.58 12.39
C SER A 346 19.75 42.63 13.89
N LEU A 347 20.89 42.06 14.31
CA LEU A 347 21.29 42.02 15.72
C LEU A 347 21.67 43.41 16.23
N GLY A 348 22.44 44.17 15.46
CA GLY A 348 22.89 45.49 15.89
C GLY A 348 21.77 46.52 15.96
N ASN A 349 20.75 46.49 15.11
CA ASN A 349 19.57 47.37 15.27
C ASN A 349 18.80 47.09 16.57
N ARG A 350 18.78 45.83 17.01
CA ARG A 350 18.22 45.45 18.31
C ARG A 350 19.07 46.03 19.45
N GLU A 351 20.39 45.90 19.37
CA GLU A 351 21.31 46.47 20.37
C GLU A 351 21.24 48.00 20.43
N VAL A 352 21.19 48.70 19.28
CA VAL A 352 20.98 50.16 19.21
C VAL A 352 19.70 50.56 19.95
N SER A 353 18.58 49.88 19.66
CA SER A 353 17.30 50.17 20.29
C SER A 353 17.32 49.98 21.81
N MET A 354 17.99 48.91 22.29
CA MET A 354 18.13 48.65 23.72
C MET A 354 19.05 49.67 24.39
N ALA A 355 20.19 49.97 23.77
CA ALA A 355 21.16 50.92 24.28
C ALA A 355 20.56 52.33 24.43
N GLN A 356 19.82 52.80 23.42
CA GLN A 356 19.12 54.09 23.48
C GLN A 356 18.03 54.13 24.56
N ARG A 357 17.22 53.07 24.65
CA ARG A 357 16.13 52.99 25.64
C ARG A 357 16.64 53.04 27.07
N TYR A 358 17.74 52.34 27.35
CA TYR A 358 18.28 52.20 28.70
C TYR A 358 19.48 53.12 28.99
N GLY A 359 19.84 54.01 28.06
CA GLY A 359 20.99 54.91 28.20
C GLY A 359 22.33 54.18 28.35
N ARG A 360 22.47 53.00 27.73
CA ARG A 360 23.71 52.20 27.79
C ARG A 360 24.68 52.64 26.71
N SER A 361 25.97 52.68 27.04
CA SER A 361 27.02 52.93 26.06
C SER A 361 27.12 51.79 25.05
N MET A 362 27.45 52.09 23.81
CA MET A 362 27.73 51.08 22.79
C MET A 362 28.70 51.67 21.78
N THR A 363 29.64 50.88 21.30
CA THR A 363 30.61 51.33 20.28
C THR A 363 30.73 50.31 19.17
N LEU A 364 30.72 50.79 17.93
CA LEU A 364 31.02 50.00 16.74
C LEU A 364 32.47 50.23 16.36
N LEU A 365 33.22 49.14 16.13
CA LEU A 365 34.53 49.16 15.50
C LEU A 365 34.41 48.62 14.08
N LEU A 366 34.98 49.33 13.11
CA LEU A 366 35.21 48.83 11.77
C LEU A 366 36.70 48.56 11.58
N LEU A 367 37.01 47.36 11.11
CA LEU A 367 38.36 46.86 10.90
C LEU A 367 38.54 46.57 9.42
N ASP A 368 39.54 47.14 8.79
CA ASP A 368 39.92 46.87 7.40
C ASP A 368 41.28 46.16 7.37
N VAL A 369 41.39 45.05 6.64
CA VAL A 369 42.65 44.32 6.49
C VAL A 369 43.52 45.03 5.46
N ASP A 370 44.61 45.62 5.93
CA ASP A 370 45.48 46.43 5.10
C ASP A 370 46.11 45.58 3.98
N HIS A 371 46.02 46.09 2.74
CA HIS A 371 46.67 45.49 1.56
C HIS A 371 46.29 44.04 1.25
N LEU A 372 45.09 43.58 1.61
CA LEU A 372 44.64 42.21 1.31
C LEU A 372 44.69 41.86 -0.19
N SER A 373 44.39 42.83 -1.06
CA SER A 373 44.48 42.66 -2.52
C SER A 373 45.91 42.37 -2.99
N TRP A 374 46.91 42.98 -2.37
CA TRP A 374 48.32 42.70 -2.62
C TRP A 374 48.69 41.29 -2.17
N VAL A 375 48.26 40.89 -0.96
CA VAL A 375 48.48 39.51 -0.45
C VAL A 375 47.90 38.47 -1.41
N ASN A 376 46.67 38.69 -1.89
CA ASN A 376 46.04 37.78 -2.85
C ASN A 376 46.80 37.70 -4.19
N HIS A 377 47.35 38.82 -4.66
CA HIS A 377 48.08 38.87 -5.92
C HIS A 377 49.44 38.17 -5.84
N PHE A 378 50.19 38.37 -4.77
CA PHE A 378 51.56 37.86 -4.62
C PHE A 378 51.63 36.47 -3.97
N HIS A 379 50.73 36.15 -3.05
CA HIS A 379 50.74 34.88 -2.29
C HIS A 379 49.55 33.96 -2.61
N GLY A 380 48.63 34.41 -3.48
CA GLY A 380 47.45 33.67 -3.91
C GLY A 380 46.27 33.79 -2.94
N HIS A 381 45.07 33.48 -3.45
CA HIS A 381 43.83 33.51 -2.68
C HIS A 381 43.85 32.69 -1.39
N PRO A 382 44.43 31.47 -1.34
CA PRO A 382 44.50 30.71 -0.09
C PRO A 382 45.24 31.43 1.04
N ALA A 383 46.24 32.26 0.72
CA ALA A 383 46.97 33.05 1.70
C ALA A 383 46.13 34.20 2.25
N GLY A 384 45.38 34.91 1.39
CA GLY A 384 44.45 35.95 1.85
C GLY A 384 43.27 35.39 2.65
N ASP A 385 42.76 34.23 2.25
CA ASP A 385 41.74 33.50 3.02
C ASP A 385 42.23 33.17 4.44
N GLU A 386 43.49 32.74 4.57
CA GLU A 386 44.10 32.45 5.87
C GLU A 386 44.28 33.72 6.71
N VAL A 387 44.67 34.84 6.10
CA VAL A 387 44.72 36.14 6.78
C VAL A 387 43.37 36.49 7.38
N LEU A 388 42.29 36.42 6.57
CA LEU A 388 40.93 36.73 7.02
C LEU A 388 40.48 35.82 8.18
N ARG A 389 40.75 34.51 8.11
CA ARG A 389 40.43 33.57 9.20
C ARG A 389 41.17 33.89 10.49
N GLN A 390 42.45 34.23 10.41
CA GLN A 390 43.25 34.56 11.60
C GLN A 390 42.83 35.89 12.23
N VAL A 391 42.46 36.89 11.42
CA VAL A 391 41.89 38.15 11.94
C VAL A 391 40.60 37.88 12.73
N VAL A 392 39.68 37.06 12.21
CA VAL A 392 38.47 36.67 12.95
C VAL A 392 38.80 35.90 14.24
N ARG A 393 39.80 35.01 14.21
CA ARG A 393 40.25 34.29 15.40
C ARG A 393 40.80 35.25 16.47
N VAL A 394 41.59 36.25 16.07
CA VAL A 394 42.09 37.29 16.98
C VAL A 394 40.92 38.07 17.57
N CYS A 395 39.98 38.55 16.76
CA CYS A 395 38.80 39.26 17.23
C CYS A 395 37.99 38.41 18.24
N ARG A 396 37.73 37.13 17.93
CA ARG A 396 37.03 36.18 18.82
C ARG A 396 37.74 35.98 20.16
N SER A 397 39.08 36.02 20.19
CA SER A 397 39.84 35.90 21.44
C SER A 397 39.78 37.14 22.34
N GLN A 398 39.43 38.30 21.77
CA GLN A 398 39.38 39.59 22.47
C GLN A 398 37.96 40.03 22.85
N MET A 399 36.94 39.38 22.30
CA MET A 399 35.53 39.72 22.49
C MET A 399 34.88 38.98 23.67
N ARG A 400 33.78 39.54 24.18
CA ARG A 400 32.87 38.91 25.13
C ARG A 400 31.78 38.13 24.39
N THR A 401 31.08 37.26 25.10
CA THR A 401 29.93 36.50 24.54
C THR A 401 28.77 37.38 24.06
N THR A 402 28.68 38.63 24.54
CA THR A 402 27.67 39.62 24.16
C THR A 402 28.05 40.44 22.93
N ASP A 403 29.32 40.41 22.52
CA ASP A 403 29.81 41.22 21.41
C ASP A 403 29.47 40.54 20.08
N ILE A 404 29.30 41.33 19.02
CA ILE A 404 28.89 40.84 17.70
C ILE A 404 29.99 41.13 16.70
N LEU A 405 30.55 40.07 16.08
CA LEU A 405 31.51 40.17 15.00
C LEU A 405 30.89 39.73 13.68
N ALA A 406 31.03 40.57 12.68
CA ALA A 406 30.55 40.30 11.34
C ALA A 406 31.57 40.69 10.27
N ARG A 407 31.52 40.00 9.13
CA ARG A 407 32.19 40.43 7.92
C ARG A 407 31.22 41.27 7.10
N VAL A 408 31.61 42.50 6.79
CA VAL A 408 30.74 43.47 6.12
C VAL A 408 31.07 43.61 4.64
N GLU A 409 32.34 43.47 4.27
CA GLU A 409 32.84 43.54 2.90
C GLU A 409 33.98 42.52 2.69
N THR A 410 34.67 42.57 1.55
CA THR A 410 35.70 41.58 1.18
C THR A 410 36.88 41.55 2.15
N ASP A 411 37.33 42.71 2.61
CA ASP A 411 38.48 42.93 3.51
C ASP A 411 38.10 43.58 4.85
N SER A 412 36.83 43.94 5.01
CA SER A 412 36.34 44.69 6.17
C SER A 412 35.43 43.87 7.11
N PHE A 413 35.64 44.07 8.41
CA PHE A 413 34.87 43.50 9.51
C PHE A 413 34.26 44.58 10.40
N ALA A 414 33.13 44.25 11.02
CA ALA A 414 32.47 45.06 12.03
C ALA A 414 32.43 44.31 13.36
N LEU A 415 32.88 44.96 14.42
CA LEU A 415 32.80 44.48 15.79
C LEU A 415 31.94 45.46 16.60
N LEU A 416 30.72 45.04 16.92
CA LEU A 416 29.82 45.80 17.78
C LEU A 416 30.04 45.39 19.23
N LEU A 417 30.26 46.40 20.08
CA LEU A 417 30.56 46.24 21.50
C LEU A 417 29.43 46.88 22.34
N PRO A 418 28.38 46.12 22.68
CA PRO A 418 27.36 46.56 23.63
C PRO A 418 27.97 46.91 24.99
N GLU A 419 27.37 47.86 25.68
CA GLU A 419 27.78 48.31 27.03
C GLU A 419 29.26 48.71 27.13
N THR A 420 29.80 49.21 26.02
CA THR A 420 31.21 49.59 25.91
C THR A 420 31.31 51.03 25.41
N ASP A 421 31.88 51.88 26.25
CA ASP A 421 32.18 53.26 25.91
C ASP A 421 33.36 53.39 24.94
N ARG A 422 33.59 54.62 24.48
CA ARG A 422 34.67 54.95 23.54
C ARG A 422 36.05 54.52 24.04
N ALA A 423 36.34 54.76 25.33
CA ALA A 423 37.63 54.45 25.91
C ALA A 423 37.87 52.93 26.00
N GLY A 424 36.83 52.16 26.36
CA GLY A 424 36.85 50.70 26.35
C GLY A 424 37.06 50.13 24.95
N ALA A 425 36.33 50.65 23.97
CA ALA A 425 36.45 50.23 22.59
C ALA A 425 37.83 50.52 22.00
N CYS A 426 38.46 51.65 22.34
CA CYS A 426 39.83 51.98 21.96
C CYS A 426 40.83 50.93 22.49
N ARG A 427 40.70 50.51 23.75
CA ARG A 427 41.54 49.43 24.32
C ARG A 427 41.33 48.09 23.62
N VAL A 428 40.11 47.77 23.18
CA VAL A 428 39.83 46.55 22.40
C VAL A 428 40.50 46.65 21.03
N ALA A 429 40.31 47.76 20.32
CA ALA A 429 40.93 48.02 19.02
C ALA A 429 42.46 47.92 19.06
N GLU A 430 43.11 48.53 20.04
CA GLU A 430 44.57 48.46 20.20
C GLU A 430 45.08 47.05 20.47
N ARG A 431 44.34 46.23 21.24
CA ARG A 431 44.71 44.83 21.49
C ARG A 431 44.59 44.00 20.22
N ILE A 432 43.50 44.17 19.48
CA ILE A 432 43.28 43.48 18.19
C ILE A 432 44.39 43.88 17.20
N GLY A 433 44.61 45.18 16.99
CA GLY A 433 45.64 45.66 16.06
C GLY A 433 47.03 45.14 16.40
N ARG A 434 47.44 45.18 17.67
CA ARG A 434 48.73 44.62 18.11
C ARG A 434 48.84 43.11 17.88
N GLN A 435 47.79 42.36 18.18
CA GLN A 435 47.81 40.91 18.05
C GLN A 435 47.80 40.49 16.57
N VAL A 436 47.05 41.17 15.70
CA VAL A 436 47.09 40.95 14.25
C VAL A 436 48.48 41.27 13.69
N ALA A 437 49.09 42.40 14.06
CA ALA A 437 50.43 42.77 13.62
C ALA A 437 51.53 41.79 14.06
N SER A 438 51.28 41.00 15.12
CA SER A 438 52.20 39.95 15.58
C SER A 438 52.06 38.62 14.83
N LEU A 439 51.03 38.47 13.98
CA LEU A 439 50.83 37.26 13.19
C LEU A 439 51.87 37.18 12.06
N SER A 440 52.33 35.97 11.79
CA SER A 440 53.22 35.66 10.68
C SER A 440 52.55 34.63 9.78
N PHE A 441 52.48 34.92 8.50
CA PHE A 441 51.87 34.08 7.49
C PHE A 441 52.94 33.51 6.57
N ARG A 442 52.82 32.23 6.22
CA ARG A 442 53.76 31.57 5.32
C ARG A 442 53.21 31.64 3.90
N GLY A 443 53.85 32.44 3.05
CA GLY A 443 53.64 32.43 1.61
C GLY A 443 54.47 31.33 0.93
N PRO A 444 54.36 31.18 -0.41
CA PRO A 444 55.11 30.20 -1.18
C PRO A 444 56.64 30.39 -1.08
N GLU A 445 57.10 31.65 -1.05
CA GLU A 445 58.54 31.99 -1.11
C GLU A 445 59.03 32.79 0.11
N GLU A 446 58.14 33.38 0.92
CA GLU A 446 58.52 34.22 2.05
C GLU A 446 57.50 34.17 3.21
N ILE A 447 57.93 34.66 4.38
CA ILE A 447 57.04 34.93 5.52
C ILE A 447 56.68 36.41 5.49
N PHE A 448 55.39 36.71 5.55
CA PHE A 448 54.88 38.07 5.59
C PHE A 448 54.02 38.31 6.84
N SER A 449 53.78 39.58 7.15
CA SER A 449 52.86 40.00 8.22
C SER A 449 51.76 40.87 7.61
N CYS A 450 50.64 40.98 8.31
CA CYS A 450 49.57 41.89 7.93
C CYS A 450 49.19 42.78 9.10
N THR A 451 48.55 43.89 8.78
CA THR A 451 48.01 44.83 9.76
C THR A 451 46.54 45.08 9.49
N VAL A 452 45.87 45.68 10.45
CA VAL A 452 44.49 46.12 10.31
C VAL A 452 44.37 47.58 10.67
N SER A 453 43.63 48.33 9.86
CA SER A 453 43.21 49.69 10.16
C SER A 453 41.86 49.65 10.88
N ILE A 454 41.74 50.33 12.03
CA ILE A 454 40.53 50.25 12.87
C ILE A 454 39.95 51.64 13.15
N ALA A 455 38.69 51.87 12.79
CA ALA A 455 37.94 53.08 13.14
C ALA A 455 36.81 52.77 14.13
N GLY A 456 36.47 53.74 14.99
CA GLY A 456 35.43 53.55 16.00
C GLY A 456 34.34 54.63 15.98
N THR A 457 33.09 54.20 16.03
CA THR A 457 31.90 55.07 16.13
C THR A 457 31.12 54.71 17.39
N SER A 458 31.07 55.64 18.34
CA SER A 458 30.26 55.48 19.56
C SER A 458 28.82 55.86 19.30
N LEU A 459 27.87 55.13 19.90
CA LEU A 459 26.45 55.42 19.79
C LEU A 459 26.17 56.81 20.39
N SER A 460 25.48 57.63 19.61
CA SER A 460 25.00 58.96 19.98
C SER A 460 23.49 59.03 19.70
N ALA A 461 22.83 60.10 20.17
CA ALA A 461 21.41 60.33 19.91
C ALA A 461 21.09 60.56 18.41
N GLU A 462 22.10 60.80 17.58
CA GLU A 462 21.93 61.09 16.15
C GLU A 462 21.74 59.81 15.31
N TYR A 463 22.28 58.67 15.77
CA TYR A 463 22.18 57.40 15.07
C TYR A 463 20.88 56.69 15.43
N ARG A 464 19.98 56.50 14.46
CA ARG A 464 18.70 55.78 14.68
C ARG A 464 18.81 54.27 14.51
N ASP A 465 19.85 53.82 13.83
CA ASP A 465 20.08 52.43 13.46
C ASP A 465 21.58 52.16 13.34
N LEU A 466 21.95 50.89 13.21
CA LEU A 466 23.32 50.45 13.05
C LEU A 466 23.92 50.90 11.71
N GLU A 467 23.09 51.03 10.67
CA GLU A 467 23.53 51.37 9.32
C GLU A 467 24.15 52.77 9.27
N GLN A 468 23.58 53.73 10.00
CA GLN A 468 24.15 55.07 10.15
C GLN A 468 25.50 55.04 10.88
N MET A 469 25.65 54.19 11.91
CA MET A 469 26.93 54.00 12.59
C MET A 469 27.98 53.39 11.65
N LEU A 470 27.60 52.40 10.84
CA LEU A 470 28.47 51.78 9.82
C LEU A 470 28.93 52.82 8.79
N GLN A 471 28.01 53.65 8.29
CA GLN A 471 28.34 54.72 7.35
C GLN A 471 29.28 55.78 7.95
N ALA A 472 29.13 56.11 9.23
CA ALA A 472 30.03 57.01 9.93
C ALA A 472 31.44 56.39 10.07
N GLY A 473 31.52 55.13 10.51
CA GLY A 473 32.78 54.41 10.63
C GLY A 473 33.52 54.27 9.29
N ARG A 474 32.82 53.96 8.19
CA ARG A 474 33.42 53.88 6.84
C ARG A 474 34.00 55.22 6.40
N ARG A 475 33.30 56.32 6.69
CA ARG A 475 33.81 57.68 6.42
C ARG A 475 35.09 57.98 7.20
N LEU A 476 35.23 57.47 8.42
CA LEU A 476 36.46 57.60 9.20
C LEU A 476 37.61 56.81 8.57
N LEU A 477 37.39 55.55 8.18
CA LEU A 477 38.40 54.73 7.49
C LEU A 477 38.89 55.37 6.19
N HIS A 478 38.00 55.90 5.35
CA HIS A 478 38.38 56.49 4.06
C HIS A 478 39.04 57.88 4.13
N ARG A 479 38.80 58.66 5.20
CA ARG A 479 39.29 60.05 5.29
C ARG A 479 40.78 60.19 5.60
N GLN A 480 41.47 59.11 5.97
CA GLN A 480 42.92 59.11 6.18
C GLN A 480 43.58 58.12 5.21
N PRO A 481 44.57 58.54 4.41
CA PRO A 481 45.23 57.63 3.47
C PRO A 481 45.87 56.45 4.23
N ALA A 482 45.68 55.25 3.71
CA ALA A 482 46.14 53.99 4.26
C ALA A 482 47.65 54.03 4.56
N THR A 483 47.98 54.20 5.83
CA THR A 483 49.29 53.89 6.39
C THR A 483 49.08 52.68 7.28
N ALA A 484 49.79 51.58 6.98
CA ALA A 484 49.55 50.27 7.57
C ALA A 484 49.50 50.29 9.11
N GLY A 485 48.48 49.65 9.70
CA GLY A 485 48.41 49.31 11.11
C GLY A 485 48.07 50.43 12.08
N ARG A 486 47.16 51.35 11.71
CA ARG A 486 46.78 52.48 12.57
C ARG A 486 45.34 52.38 13.10
N LEU A 487 45.14 52.95 14.29
CA LEU A 487 43.83 53.29 14.83
C LEU A 487 43.36 54.60 14.17
N VAL A 488 42.45 54.47 13.20
CA VAL A 488 41.95 55.54 12.32
C VAL A 488 40.81 56.31 13.01
N GLY A 489 41.14 56.95 14.13
CA GLY A 489 40.26 57.87 14.84
C GLY A 489 38.98 57.27 15.46
N PHE A 490 38.55 57.86 16.57
CA PHE A 490 37.19 57.70 17.08
C PHE A 490 36.46 59.02 16.87
N GLU A 491 35.22 58.98 16.41
CA GLU A 491 34.41 60.18 16.22
C GLU A 491 34.39 61.02 17.52
N GLY A 492 34.77 62.30 17.43
CA GLY A 492 34.95 63.20 18.59
C GLY A 492 36.39 63.42 19.09
N ILE A 493 37.42 62.82 18.46
CA ILE A 493 38.83 63.19 18.69
C ILE A 493 39.22 64.28 17.69
N ALA A 494 39.41 65.51 18.16
CA ALA A 494 40.20 66.49 17.43
C ALA A 494 41.63 65.92 17.30
N ALA A 495 42.12 65.82 16.07
CA ALA A 495 43.47 65.36 15.76
C ALA A 495 44.50 66.12 16.61
N SER A 496 44.99 65.45 17.64
CA SER A 496 46.21 65.80 18.36
C SER A 496 47.01 64.51 18.47
N LEU A 497 47.68 64.20 17.36
CA LEU A 497 48.91 63.41 17.33
C LEU A 497 50.01 64.35 16.89
#